data_AF-A0A352RTM6-F1
#
_entry.id   AF-A0A352RTM6-F1
#
_cell.length_a   1.000
_cell.length_b   1.000
_cell.length_c   1.000
_cell.angle_alpha   90.00
_cell.angle_beta   90.00
_cell.angle_gamma   90.00
#
_symmetry.space_group_name_H-M   'P 1'
#
loop_
_entity.id
_entity.type
_entity.pdbx_description
1 polymer ?
#
loop_
_entity_poly.entity_id
_entity_poly.type
_entity_poly.pdbx_seq_one_letter_code
_entity_poly.pdbx_strand_id
1 'polypeptide(L)' 'FAVVASIERSHLGKIERGEHMPTLAMILRIAGALDQSAADLIAATERNLRSGVKP' A
#
# COMPACT_ATOMS: atom_id res chain seq x y z
N PHE A 1 5.30 -0.95 -10.01
CA PHE A 1 3.83 -0.83 -9.87
C PHE A 1 3.32 0.62 -9.88
N ALA A 2 4.07 1.65 -9.44
CA ALA A 2 3.57 3.05 -9.41
C ALA A 2 2.90 3.54 -10.72
N VAL A 3 3.54 3.27 -11.87
CA VAL A 3 3.00 3.61 -13.21
C VAL A 3 1.72 2.84 -13.51
N VAL A 4 1.67 1.55 -13.18
CA VAL A 4 0.52 0.66 -13.39
C VAL A 4 -0.64 1.02 -12.47
N ALA A 5 -0.34 1.44 -11.24
CA ALA A 5 -1.33 1.96 -10.30
C ALA A 5 -1.76 3.40 -10.66
N SER A 6 -1.11 4.04 -11.64
CA SER A 6 -1.21 5.47 -12.00
C SER A 6 -1.06 6.42 -10.79
N ILE A 7 -0.10 6.11 -9.92
CA ILE A 7 0.26 6.88 -8.73
C ILE A 7 1.60 7.57 -8.98
N GLU A 8 1.67 8.87 -8.69
CA GLU A 8 2.91 9.63 -8.73
C GLU A 8 3.96 9.02 -7.78
N ARG A 9 5.20 8.84 -8.26
CA ARG A 9 6.26 8.19 -7.45
C ARG A 9 6.52 8.90 -6.13
N SER A 10 6.46 10.23 -6.13
CA SER A 10 6.62 11.04 -4.91
C SER A 10 5.50 10.83 -3.90
N HIS A 11 4.26 10.61 -4.37
CA HIS A 11 3.12 10.27 -3.51
C HIS A 11 3.28 8.87 -2.94
N LEU A 12 3.62 7.90 -3.79
CA LEU A 12 3.87 6.53 -3.36
C LEU A 12 4.98 6.46 -2.29
N GLY A 13 6.09 7.17 -2.48
CA GLY A 13 7.17 7.19 -1.49
C GLY A 13 6.74 7.72 -0.11
N LYS A 14 5.79 8.67 -0.05
CA LYS A 14 5.22 9.15 1.21
C LYS A 14 4.38 8.07 1.90
N ILE A 15 3.67 7.26 1.12
CA ILE A 15 2.89 6.13 1.63
C ILE A 15 3.83 5.05 2.18
N GLU A 16 4.89 4.72 1.45
CA GLU A 16 5.87 3.71 1.87
C GLU A 16 6.61 4.09 3.16
N ARG A 17 6.80 5.39 3.43
CA ARG A 17 7.38 5.90 4.69
C ARG A 17 6.35 6.17 5.79
N GLY A 18 5.07 5.87 5.56
CA GLY A 18 3.99 6.12 6.52
C GLY A 18 3.64 7.60 6.74
N GLU A 19 4.15 8.51 5.90
CA GLU A 19 3.86 9.95 5.97
C GLU A 19 2.43 10.26 5.49
N HIS A 20 1.91 9.46 4.56
CA HIS A 20 0.58 9.63 3.97
C HIS A 20 -0.24 8.34 4.08
N MET A 21 -1.48 8.46 4.54
CA MET A 21 -2.43 7.35 4.54
C MET A 21 -3.06 7.18 3.15
N PRO A 22 -2.96 6.00 2.53
CA PRO A 22 -3.63 5.72 1.27
C PRO A 22 -5.15 5.62 1.48
N THR A 23 -5.92 6.11 0.51
CA THR A 23 -7.37 5.87 0.47
C THR A 23 -7.66 4.42 0.05
N LEU A 24 -8.87 3.92 0.33
CA LEU A 24 -9.29 2.58 -0.10
C LEU A 24 -9.15 2.38 -1.62
N ALA A 25 -9.52 3.37 -2.42
CA ALA A 25 -9.36 3.34 -3.87
C ALA A 25 -7.89 3.19 -4.30
N MET A 26 -6.96 3.77 -3.54
CA MET A 26 -5.53 3.66 -3.82
C MET A 26 -4.99 2.27 -3.49
N ILE A 27 -5.45 1.68 -2.38
CA ILE A 27 -5.13 0.29 -2.02
C ILE A 27 -5.58 -0.68 -3.12
N LEU A 28 -6.80 -0.51 -3.65
CA LEU A 28 -7.32 -1.33 -4.75
C LEU A 28 -6.48 -1.20 -6.04
N ARG A 29 -6.03 0.01 -6.36
CA ARG A 29 -5.16 0.26 -7.54
C ARG A 29 -3.78 -0.36 -7.38
N ILE A 30 -3.20 -0.26 -6.18
CA ILE A 30 -1.91 -0.89 -5.86
C ILE A 30 -2.03 -2.42 -5.94
N ALA A 31 -3.10 -2.99 -5.39
CA ALA A 31 -3.38 -4.42 -5.45
C ALA A 31 -3.46 -4.92 -6.89
N GLY A 32 -4.24 -4.25 -7.74
CA GLY A 32 -4.31 -4.57 -9.17
C GLY A 32 -2.97 -4.41 -9.90
N ALA A 33 -2.16 -3.42 -9.52
CA ALA A 33 -0.83 -3.21 -10.10
C ALA A 33 0.24 -4.22 -9.64
N LEU A 34 -0.04 -4.94 -8.55
CA LEU A 34 0.80 -6.01 -7.99
C LEU A 34 0.30 -7.41 -8.36
N ASP A 35 -0.83 -7.52 -9.06
CA ASP A 35 -1.54 -8.78 -9.32
C ASP A 35 -1.86 -9.56 -8.02
N GLN A 36 -2.28 -8.82 -6.99
CA GLN A 36 -2.66 -9.38 -5.69
C GLN A 36 -4.05 -8.90 -5.28
N SER A 37 -4.69 -9.61 -4.35
CA SER A 37 -5.91 -9.11 -3.74
C SER A 37 -5.61 -8.00 -2.75
N ALA A 38 -6.51 -7.00 -2.66
CA ALA A 38 -6.38 -5.96 -1.63
C ALA A 38 -6.52 -6.53 -0.21
N ALA A 39 -7.23 -7.66 -0.04
CA ALA A 39 -7.34 -8.36 1.22
C ALA A 39 -5.97 -8.88 1.70
N ASP A 40 -5.14 -9.40 0.80
CA ASP A 40 -3.79 -9.88 1.14
C ASP A 40 -2.89 -8.74 1.63
N LEU A 41 -3.01 -7.56 1.00
CA LEU A 41 -2.26 -6.37 1.43
C LEU A 41 -2.67 -5.95 2.84
N ILE A 42 -3.97 -5.87 3.12
CA ILE A 42 -4.49 -5.51 4.44
C ILE A 42 -4.07 -6.54 5.50
N ALA A 43 -4.18 -7.83 5.19
CA ALA A 43 -3.76 -8.91 6.09
C ALA A 43 -2.25 -8.88 6.37
N ALA A 44 -1.43 -8.52 5.38
CA ALA A 44 0.01 -8.29 5.59
C ALA A 44 0.26 -7.08 6.51
N THR A 45 -0.45 -5.97 6.30
CA THR A 45 -0.37 -4.79 7.19
C THR A 45 -0.76 -5.14 8.64
N GLU A 46 -1.84 -5.87 8.85
CA GLU A 46 -2.26 -6.31 10.19
C GLU A 46 -1.18 -7.17 10.88
N ARG A 47 -0.57 -8.12 10.15
CA ARG A 47 0.52 -8.95 10.67
C ARG A 47 1.74 -8.09 11.08
N ASN A 48 2.12 -7.13 10.23
CA ASN A 48 3.25 -6.25 10.51
C ASN A 48 2.99 -5.40 11.77
N LEU A 49 1.80 -4.81 11.90
CA LEU A 49 1.41 -4.03 13.07
C LEU A 49 1.40 -4.87 14.36
N ARG A 50 0.95 -6.13 14.29
CA ARG A 50 0.98 -7.05 15.44
C ARG A 50 2.39 -7.46 15.85
N SER A 51 3.32 -7.54 14.90
CA SER A 51 4.71 -7.94 15.16
C SER A 51 5.56 -6.84 15.83
N GLY A 52 5.00 -5.66 16.08
CA GLY A 52 5.73 -4.52 16.66
C GLY A 52 6.77 -3.91 15.71
N VAL A 53 6.84 -4.39 14.46
CA VAL A 53 7.54 -3.70 13.37
C VAL A 53 6.80 -2.40 13.15
N LYS A 54 7.35 -1.31 13.68
CA LYS A 54 6.88 0.03 13.34
C LYS A 54 7.05 0.22 11.82
N PRO A 55 6.04 0.77 11.12
CA PRO A 55 6.19 1.17 9.73
C PRO A 55 7.32 2.19 9.58
#